data_AF-A0A1V0GEY6-F1
#
_entry.id   AF-A0A1V0GEY6-F1
#
_cell.length_a   1.000
_cell.length_b   1.000
_cell.length_c   1.000
_cell.angle_alpha   90.00
_cell.angle_beta   90.00
_cell.angle_gamma   90.00
#
_symmetry.space_group_name_H-M   'P 1'
#
loop_
_entity.id
_entity.type
_entity.pdbx_description
1 polymer ?
#
loop_
_entity_poly.entity_id
_entity_poly.type
_entity_poly.pdbx_seq_one_letter_code
_entity_poly.pdbx_strand_id
1 'polypeptide(L)'
;MTAQKMSAQEIIAFIGNAEKKTNVKVTFEGELATAVPASVTKLGNVLFGDWKDIEPLLANLTENKDYVVEQDGRNSAVPLLDKRHLNARIEPGAIIRDQVTIEDNAVVMMGAVINIGAEIGAGTMIDMGAILGGRATVGKNSHIGAGAVLAGVIEPASADPVRIGDNVLVGANAVVIEGVQVGNGSVVAAGAIVTQDVPENVVVAGVPARIIKEIDEKTQQKTALEDALRNL
;
A
#
# COMPACT_ATOMS: atom_id res chain seq x y z
N MET A 1 -19.13 1.28 4.75
CA MET A 1 -18.72 1.78 6.08
C MET A 1 -17.34 2.35 5.89
N THR A 2 -17.13 3.64 6.16
CA THR A 2 -15.76 4.20 6.22
C THR A 2 -15.00 3.44 7.29
N ALA A 3 -13.94 2.73 6.90
CA ALA A 3 -13.08 2.02 7.85
C ALA A 3 -12.63 3.02 8.92
N GLN A 4 -12.86 2.70 10.19
CA GLN A 4 -12.47 3.56 11.28
C GLN A 4 -10.94 3.61 11.33
N LYS A 5 -10.37 4.81 11.19
CA LYS A 5 -8.92 5.04 11.19
C LYS A 5 -8.32 4.56 12.51
N MET A 6 -7.33 3.66 12.41
CA MET A 6 -6.58 3.16 13.57
C MET A 6 -5.50 4.15 14.00
N SER A 7 -5.29 4.27 15.30
CA SER A 7 -4.13 4.92 15.88
C SER A 7 -2.85 4.13 15.64
N ALA A 8 -1.69 4.76 15.85
CA ALA A 8 -0.39 4.10 15.74
C ALA A 8 -0.27 2.92 16.71
N GLN A 9 -0.77 3.05 17.94
CA GLN A 9 -0.77 1.99 18.95
C GLN A 9 -1.65 0.81 18.53
N GLU A 10 -2.81 1.08 17.96
CA GLU A 10 -3.70 0.04 17.44
C GLU A 10 -3.07 -0.68 16.24
N ILE A 11 -2.38 0.03 15.34
CA ILE A 11 -1.64 -0.58 14.22
C ILE A 11 -0.55 -1.52 14.75
N ILE A 12 0.26 -1.07 15.71
CA ILE A 12 1.31 -1.91 16.34
C ILE A 12 0.68 -3.15 16.99
N ALA A 13 -0.39 -2.97 17.75
CA ALA A 13 -1.10 -4.08 18.40
C ALA A 13 -1.69 -5.05 17.38
N PHE A 14 -2.25 -4.55 16.27
CA PHE A 14 -2.76 -5.38 15.18
C PHE A 14 -1.65 -6.23 14.56
N ILE A 15 -0.51 -5.62 14.23
CA ILE A 15 0.65 -6.33 13.67
C ILE A 15 1.16 -7.38 14.67
N GLY A 16 1.31 -7.01 15.95
CA GLY A 16 1.82 -7.89 17.01
C GLY A 16 0.93 -9.10 17.30
N ASN A 17 -0.38 -8.98 17.08
CA ASN A 17 -1.35 -10.06 17.30
C ASN A 17 -1.68 -10.87 16.03
N ALA A 18 -1.17 -10.47 14.86
CA ALA A 18 -1.43 -11.17 13.61
C ALA A 18 -0.68 -12.51 13.54
N GLU A 19 -1.42 -13.60 13.26
CA GLU A 19 -0.83 -14.94 13.12
C GLU A 19 -0.10 -15.07 11.77
N LYS A 20 1.16 -15.52 11.80
CA LYS A 20 1.92 -15.84 10.59
C LYS A 20 1.35 -17.10 9.91
N LYS A 21 1.08 -17.01 8.61
CA LYS A 21 0.56 -18.11 7.79
C LYS A 21 1.35 -18.29 6.50
N THR A 22 1.31 -19.48 5.94
CA THR A 22 1.75 -19.79 4.57
C THR A 22 0.55 -20.31 3.82
N ASN A 23 -0.33 -19.39 3.41
CA ASN A 23 -1.55 -19.78 2.72
C ASN A 23 -1.21 -20.34 1.35
N VAL A 24 -1.89 -21.44 0.99
CA VAL A 24 -1.79 -22.06 -0.32
C VAL A 24 -3.18 -22.29 -0.90
N LYS A 25 -3.23 -22.34 -2.23
CA LYS A 25 -4.32 -22.94 -2.99
C LYS A 25 -3.80 -24.22 -3.61
N VAL A 26 -4.46 -25.33 -3.35
CA VAL A 26 -4.06 -26.63 -3.91
C VAL A 26 -5.18 -27.20 -4.77
N THR A 27 -4.88 -27.48 -6.03
CA THR A 27 -5.75 -28.30 -6.89
C THR A 27 -5.19 -29.70 -6.92
N PHE A 28 -5.99 -30.70 -6.56
CA PHE A 28 -5.54 -32.09 -6.45
C PHE A 28 -6.43 -33.03 -7.26
N GLU A 29 -5.88 -34.18 -7.63
CA GLU A 29 -6.63 -35.34 -8.09
C GLU A 29 -6.67 -36.42 -6.99
N GLY A 30 -7.65 -37.31 -7.07
CA GLY A 30 -7.80 -38.42 -6.12
C GLY A 30 -8.73 -38.14 -4.95
N GLU A 31 -8.61 -38.98 -3.93
CA GLU A 31 -9.43 -38.96 -2.72
C GLU A 31 -8.58 -38.72 -1.48
N LEU A 32 -9.07 -37.86 -0.58
CA LEU A 32 -8.42 -37.57 0.69
C LEU A 32 -8.70 -38.73 1.65
N ALA A 33 -7.67 -39.36 2.21
CA ALA A 33 -7.84 -40.43 3.20
C ALA A 33 -8.44 -39.95 4.53
N THR A 34 -8.33 -38.66 4.83
CA THR A 34 -8.72 -38.07 6.12
C THR A 34 -9.74 -36.95 5.93
N ALA A 35 -10.53 -36.71 6.98
CA ALA A 35 -11.45 -35.58 7.02
C ALA A 35 -10.68 -34.26 6.96
N VAL A 36 -11.23 -33.30 6.20
CA VAL A 36 -10.66 -31.95 6.09
C VAL A 36 -10.89 -31.20 7.42
N PRO A 37 -9.84 -30.65 8.06
CA PRO A 37 -9.99 -29.88 9.29
C PRO A 37 -10.75 -28.58 9.04
N ALA A 38 -11.39 -28.03 10.08
CA ALA A 38 -12.17 -26.80 9.97
C ALA A 38 -11.35 -25.56 9.56
N SER A 39 -10.02 -25.59 9.70
CA SER A 39 -9.11 -24.53 9.25
C SER A 39 -8.86 -24.52 7.73
N VAL A 40 -9.23 -25.61 7.03
CA VAL A 40 -9.05 -25.74 5.57
C VAL A 40 -10.41 -25.67 4.89
N THR A 41 -10.52 -24.78 3.91
CA THR A 41 -11.70 -24.68 3.05
C THR A 41 -11.52 -25.60 1.84
N LYS A 42 -12.45 -26.54 1.64
CA LYS A 42 -12.49 -27.42 0.46
C LYS A 42 -13.66 -27.06 -0.45
N LEU A 43 -13.38 -26.83 -1.73
CA LEU A 43 -14.38 -26.61 -2.78
C LEU A 43 -14.09 -27.56 -3.94
N GLY A 44 -14.88 -28.64 -4.07
CA GLY A 44 -14.61 -29.69 -5.05
C GLY A 44 -13.23 -30.34 -4.80
N ASN A 45 -12.34 -30.23 -5.78
CA ASN A 45 -10.97 -30.72 -5.75
C ASN A 45 -9.93 -29.60 -5.46
N VAL A 46 -10.38 -28.48 -4.89
CA VAL A 46 -9.52 -27.35 -4.51
C VAL A 46 -9.53 -27.16 -2.99
N LEU A 47 -8.35 -26.99 -2.40
CA LEU A 47 -8.12 -26.69 -0.97
C LEU A 47 -7.55 -25.28 -0.82
N PHE A 48 -8.02 -24.54 0.19
CA PHE A 48 -7.49 -23.25 0.62
C PHE A 48 -7.21 -23.28 2.12
N GLY A 49 -6.02 -22.86 2.55
CA GLY A 49 -5.64 -22.88 3.95
C GLY A 49 -4.14 -22.72 4.17
N ASP A 50 -3.71 -22.80 5.43
CA ASP A 50 -2.28 -22.76 5.79
C ASP A 50 -1.60 -24.08 5.40
N TRP A 51 -0.37 -23.99 4.89
CA TRP A 51 0.41 -25.14 4.43
C TRP A 51 0.53 -26.23 5.51
N LYS A 52 0.70 -25.83 6.77
CA LYS A 52 0.82 -26.76 7.92
C LYS A 52 -0.39 -27.70 8.08
N ASP A 53 -1.58 -27.26 7.66
CA ASP A 53 -2.82 -28.02 7.76
C ASP A 53 -3.13 -28.78 6.47
N ILE A 54 -2.65 -28.30 5.32
CA ILE A 54 -2.88 -28.91 4.00
C ILE A 54 -1.87 -30.02 3.68
N GLU A 55 -0.58 -29.83 4.03
CA GLU A 55 0.49 -30.79 3.74
C GLU A 55 0.17 -32.23 4.20
N PRO A 56 -0.39 -32.46 5.42
CA PRO A 56 -0.75 -33.80 5.86
C PRO A 56 -1.90 -34.43 5.05
N LEU A 57 -2.78 -33.62 4.46
CA LEU A 57 -3.89 -34.11 3.63
C LEU A 57 -3.36 -34.66 2.30
N LEU A 58 -2.39 -33.98 1.70
CA LEU A 58 -1.80 -34.36 0.40
C LEU A 58 -0.89 -35.59 0.53
N ALA A 59 -0.16 -35.72 1.64
CA ALA A 59 0.68 -36.89 1.90
C ALA A 59 -0.09 -38.21 1.94
N ASN A 60 -1.40 -38.14 2.20
CA ASN A 60 -2.28 -39.29 2.38
C ASN A 60 -3.32 -39.47 1.25
N LEU A 61 -3.07 -38.95 0.05
CA LEU A 61 -3.94 -39.23 -1.11
C LEU A 61 -3.96 -40.74 -1.44
N THR A 62 -5.16 -41.30 -1.60
CA THR A 62 -5.36 -42.75 -1.80
C THR A 62 -5.33 -43.17 -3.27
N GLU A 63 -5.70 -42.27 -4.18
CA GLU A 63 -5.72 -42.47 -5.64
C GLU A 63 -5.21 -41.22 -6.36
N ASN A 64 -4.85 -41.33 -7.66
CA ASN A 64 -4.50 -40.22 -8.56
C ASN A 64 -3.73 -39.07 -7.87
N LYS A 65 -2.53 -39.36 -7.36
CA LYS A 65 -1.78 -38.54 -6.38
C LYS A 65 -1.17 -37.24 -6.94
N ASP A 66 -1.68 -36.72 -8.04
CA ASP A 66 -1.20 -35.51 -8.66
C ASP A 66 -1.85 -34.29 -8.01
N TYR A 67 -1.07 -33.23 -7.78
CA TYR A 67 -1.57 -31.97 -7.27
C TYR A 67 -0.68 -30.80 -7.70
N VAL A 68 -1.27 -29.61 -7.75
CA VAL A 68 -0.60 -28.34 -8.03
C VAL A 68 -0.81 -27.43 -6.83
N VAL A 69 0.28 -26.87 -6.32
CA VAL A 69 0.28 -25.90 -5.22
C VAL A 69 0.60 -24.52 -5.77
N GLU A 70 -0.31 -23.56 -5.53
CA GLU A 70 -0.10 -22.15 -5.76
C GLU A 70 0.14 -21.45 -4.40
N GLN A 71 1.17 -20.60 -4.33
CA GLN A 71 1.61 -19.94 -3.10
C GLN A 71 2.12 -18.52 -3.41
N ASP A 72 1.75 -17.54 -2.58
CA ASP A 72 2.05 -16.11 -2.79
C ASP A 72 2.76 -15.43 -1.60
N GLY A 73 2.66 -15.98 -0.38
CA GLY A 73 3.38 -15.50 0.81
C GLY A 73 3.84 -16.60 1.78
N ARG A 74 4.95 -16.37 2.50
CA ARG A 74 5.53 -17.31 3.47
C ARG A 74 5.67 -16.63 4.83
N ASN A 75 5.09 -17.23 5.87
CA ASN A 75 5.04 -16.65 7.22
C ASN A 75 4.54 -15.18 7.25
N SER A 76 3.63 -14.84 6.33
CA SER A 76 3.00 -13.53 6.27
C SER A 76 1.87 -13.47 7.28
N ALA A 77 1.73 -12.35 8.00
CA ALA A 77 0.74 -12.19 9.06
C ALA A 77 -0.32 -11.13 8.75
N VAL A 78 0.11 -9.97 8.24
CA VAL A 78 -0.80 -8.88 7.88
C VAL A 78 -1.45 -9.19 6.53
N PRO A 79 -2.79 -9.23 6.44
CA PRO A 79 -3.49 -9.50 5.19
C PRO A 79 -3.39 -8.32 4.22
N LEU A 80 -3.84 -8.54 2.98
CA LEU A 80 -4.05 -7.47 2.00
C LEU A 80 -5.44 -6.84 2.17
N LEU A 81 -5.57 -5.58 1.78
CA LEU A 81 -6.82 -4.83 1.83
C LEU A 81 -7.87 -5.42 0.87
N ASP A 82 -9.11 -5.57 1.35
CA ASP A 82 -10.26 -5.87 0.48
C ASP A 82 -10.68 -4.61 -0.29
N LYS A 83 -10.31 -4.57 -1.57
CA LYS A 83 -10.53 -3.42 -2.46
C LYS A 83 -11.86 -3.44 -3.22
N ARG A 84 -12.71 -4.47 -3.06
CA ARG A 84 -13.92 -4.69 -3.91
C ARG A 84 -15.00 -3.61 -3.77
N HIS A 85 -14.99 -2.87 -2.66
CA HIS A 85 -16.04 -1.91 -2.32
C HIS A 85 -15.49 -0.49 -2.07
N LEU A 86 -14.26 -0.22 -2.50
CA LEU A 86 -13.67 1.11 -2.44
C LEU A 86 -14.20 1.95 -3.59
N ASN A 87 -14.51 3.22 -3.31
CA ASN A 87 -14.87 4.21 -4.32
C ASN A 87 -13.60 4.87 -4.88
N ALA A 88 -12.68 4.07 -5.40
CA ALA A 88 -11.36 4.47 -5.88
C ALA A 88 -10.89 3.53 -6.99
N ARG A 89 -9.99 4.00 -7.87
CA ARG A 89 -9.42 3.17 -8.94
C ARG A 89 -8.12 2.54 -8.48
N ILE A 90 -8.11 1.21 -8.38
CA ILE A 90 -6.92 0.43 -7.97
C ILE A 90 -6.51 -0.49 -9.11
N GLU A 91 -5.37 -0.19 -9.73
CA GLU A 91 -4.88 -0.91 -10.90
C GLU A 91 -4.26 -2.29 -10.56
N PRO A 92 -4.23 -3.24 -11.51
CA PRO A 92 -3.60 -4.54 -11.33
C PRO A 92 -2.14 -4.44 -10.89
N GLY A 93 -1.73 -5.33 -9.98
CA GLY A 93 -0.37 -5.39 -9.46
C GLY A 93 -0.06 -4.42 -8.32
N ALA A 94 -0.97 -3.52 -7.95
CA ALA A 94 -0.83 -2.75 -6.71
C ALA A 94 -0.93 -3.67 -5.48
N ILE A 95 0.01 -3.55 -4.54
CA ILE A 95 0.08 -4.33 -3.30
C ILE A 95 -0.26 -3.40 -2.13
N ILE A 96 -1.40 -3.64 -1.50
CA ILE A 96 -1.95 -2.78 -0.45
C ILE A 96 -2.24 -3.64 0.77
N ARG A 97 -1.54 -3.40 1.88
CA ARG A 97 -1.82 -4.07 3.15
C ARG A 97 -3.14 -3.60 3.73
N ASP A 98 -3.72 -4.45 4.57
CA ASP A 98 -4.91 -4.10 5.34
C ASP A 98 -4.67 -2.86 6.23
N GLN A 99 -5.75 -2.24 6.68
CA GLN A 99 -5.74 -1.00 7.49
C GLN A 99 -5.06 0.19 6.79
N VAL A 100 -5.13 0.24 5.46
CA VAL A 100 -4.82 1.42 4.64
C VAL A 100 -6.13 2.18 4.37
N THR A 101 -6.10 3.50 4.51
CA THR A 101 -7.24 4.36 4.17
C THR A 101 -7.07 4.90 2.76
N ILE A 102 -8.07 4.70 1.91
CA ILE A 102 -8.13 5.23 0.54
C ILE A 102 -9.45 5.97 0.40
N GLU A 103 -9.39 7.29 0.22
CA GLU A 103 -10.56 8.15 0.06
C GLU A 103 -11.09 8.17 -1.39
N ASP A 104 -12.26 8.79 -1.56
CA ASP A 104 -13.00 8.83 -2.82
C ASP A 104 -12.17 9.35 -4.00
N ASN A 105 -12.31 8.66 -5.14
CA ASN A 105 -11.69 9.00 -6.42
C ASN A 105 -10.15 9.03 -6.40
N ALA A 106 -9.51 8.48 -5.37
CA ALA A 106 -8.08 8.22 -5.41
C ALA A 106 -7.76 7.18 -6.49
N VAL A 107 -6.54 7.28 -7.03
CA VAL A 107 -6.02 6.36 -8.05
C VAL A 107 -4.73 5.73 -7.54
N VAL A 108 -4.67 4.40 -7.50
CA VAL A 108 -3.45 3.65 -7.20
C VAL A 108 -3.03 2.88 -8.44
N MET A 109 -1.90 3.27 -9.01
CA MET A 109 -1.38 2.73 -10.27
C MET A 109 -0.62 1.42 -10.08
N MET A 110 -0.32 0.76 -11.21
CA MET A 110 0.30 -0.56 -11.26
C MET A 110 1.61 -0.62 -10.47
N GLY A 111 1.77 -1.68 -9.67
CA GLY A 111 3.00 -1.96 -8.93
C GLY A 111 3.27 -1.05 -7.74
N ALA A 112 2.39 -0.09 -7.42
CA ALA A 112 2.50 0.69 -6.18
C ALA A 112 2.43 -0.24 -4.95
N VAL A 113 3.21 0.07 -3.92
CA VAL A 113 3.27 -0.69 -2.66
C VAL A 113 2.90 0.21 -1.50
N ILE A 114 1.80 -0.11 -0.83
CA ILE A 114 1.23 0.72 0.24
C ILE A 114 1.17 -0.10 1.52
N ASN A 115 1.92 0.33 2.52
CA ASN A 115 2.06 -0.37 3.79
C ASN A 115 0.96 0.05 4.79
N ILE A 116 0.77 -0.78 5.81
CA ILE A 116 -0.27 -0.64 6.83
C ILE A 116 -0.28 0.76 7.48
N GLY A 117 -1.48 1.29 7.70
CA GLY A 117 -1.70 2.60 8.30
C GLY A 117 -1.50 3.78 7.36
N ALA A 118 -1.05 3.57 6.12
CA ALA A 118 -0.96 4.66 5.16
C ALA A 118 -2.35 5.24 4.83
N GLU A 119 -2.38 6.52 4.47
CA GLU A 119 -3.59 7.28 4.19
C GLU A 119 -3.45 8.02 2.87
N ILE A 120 -4.45 7.86 2.00
CA ILE A 120 -4.49 8.46 0.67
C ILE A 120 -5.76 9.29 0.57
N GLY A 121 -5.59 10.62 0.55
CA GLY A 121 -6.69 11.58 0.48
C GLY A 121 -7.43 11.58 -0.86
N ALA A 122 -8.63 12.16 -0.87
CA ALA A 122 -9.54 12.14 -2.00
C ALA A 122 -8.89 12.69 -3.28
N GLY A 123 -9.20 12.03 -4.40
CA GLY A 123 -8.69 12.38 -5.71
C GLY A 123 -7.20 12.09 -5.91
N THR A 124 -6.40 11.77 -4.89
CA THR A 124 -4.92 11.65 -5.01
C THR A 124 -4.50 10.48 -5.90
N MET A 125 -3.40 10.68 -6.64
CA MET A 125 -2.77 9.63 -7.44
C MET A 125 -1.50 9.13 -6.76
N ILE A 126 -1.42 7.82 -6.55
CA ILE A 126 -0.20 7.08 -6.23
C ILE A 126 0.24 6.39 -7.51
N ASP A 127 1.29 6.93 -8.13
CA ASP A 127 1.72 6.54 -9.47
C ASP A 127 2.53 5.22 -9.45
N MET A 128 2.87 4.72 -10.64
CA MET A 128 3.42 3.38 -10.85
C MET A 128 4.66 3.13 -9.99
N GLY A 129 4.66 2.01 -9.25
CA GLY A 129 5.79 1.60 -8.42
C GLY A 129 6.11 2.53 -7.25
N ALA A 130 5.29 3.54 -6.94
CA ALA A 130 5.50 4.38 -5.76
C ALA A 130 5.32 3.55 -4.47
N ILE A 131 6.07 3.92 -3.43
CA ILE A 131 6.08 3.23 -2.14
C ILE A 131 5.61 4.17 -1.05
N LEU A 132 4.51 3.81 -0.39
CA LEU A 132 4.04 4.45 0.83
C LEU A 132 4.40 3.58 2.02
N GLY A 133 5.37 4.05 2.81
CA GLY A 133 5.76 3.42 4.06
C GLY A 133 4.64 3.40 5.10
N GLY A 134 4.87 2.68 6.19
CA GLY A 134 3.87 2.54 7.25
C GLY A 134 3.46 3.90 7.81
N ARG A 135 2.15 4.13 7.96
CA ARG A 135 1.56 5.40 8.41
C ARG A 135 1.80 6.64 7.52
N ALA A 136 2.46 6.51 6.36
CA ALA A 136 2.64 7.65 5.46
C ALA A 136 1.28 8.24 5.05
N THR A 137 1.12 9.56 5.20
CA THR A 137 -0.14 10.25 4.95
C THR A 137 0.00 11.16 3.73
N VAL A 138 -0.94 11.08 2.79
CA VAL A 138 -1.00 11.96 1.62
C VAL A 138 -2.35 12.65 1.60
N GLY A 139 -2.32 13.99 1.50
CA GLY A 139 -3.51 14.84 1.39
C GLY A 139 -4.28 14.64 0.10
N LYS A 140 -5.24 15.54 -0.13
CA LYS A 140 -6.16 15.52 -1.28
C LYS A 140 -5.51 16.08 -2.53
N ASN A 141 -5.97 15.60 -3.68
CA ASN A 141 -5.57 16.12 -4.99
C ASN A 141 -4.04 16.18 -5.19
N SER A 142 -3.29 15.29 -4.53
CA SER A 142 -1.84 15.20 -4.65
C SER A 142 -1.45 14.17 -5.71
N HIS A 143 -0.17 14.13 -6.09
CA HIS A 143 0.40 13.17 -7.03
C HIS A 143 1.75 12.69 -6.49
N ILE A 144 1.82 11.41 -6.12
CA ILE A 144 3.06 10.76 -5.72
C ILE A 144 3.63 10.06 -6.95
N GLY A 145 4.64 10.67 -7.56
CA GLY A 145 5.18 10.28 -8.86
C GLY A 145 5.81 8.90 -8.87
N ALA A 146 5.96 8.34 -10.07
CA ALA A 146 6.40 6.96 -10.26
C ALA A 146 7.72 6.66 -9.52
N GLY A 147 7.76 5.55 -8.79
CA GLY A 147 8.91 5.11 -8.00
C GLY A 147 9.29 6.02 -6.81
N ALA A 148 8.52 7.06 -6.51
CA ALA A 148 8.77 7.89 -5.32
C ALA A 148 8.56 7.06 -4.04
N VAL A 149 9.33 7.38 -2.99
CA VAL A 149 9.29 6.68 -1.70
C VAL A 149 8.96 7.67 -0.59
N LEU A 150 7.85 7.42 0.10
CA LEU A 150 7.54 8.07 1.36
C LEU A 150 7.95 7.12 2.49
N ALA A 151 8.95 7.51 3.28
CA ALA A 151 9.47 6.67 4.34
C ALA A 151 8.40 6.32 5.39
N GLY A 152 8.49 5.12 5.93
CA GLY A 152 7.50 4.58 6.86
C GLY A 152 7.91 4.73 8.31
N VAL A 153 6.94 5.00 9.18
CA VAL A 153 7.13 5.10 10.63
C VAL A 153 6.02 4.31 11.31
N ILE A 154 6.24 3.02 11.58
CA ILE A 154 5.31 2.22 12.41
C ILE A 154 5.62 2.41 13.89
N GLU A 155 6.89 2.41 14.26
CA GLU A 155 7.39 2.54 15.63
C GLU A 155 8.48 3.62 15.73
N PRO A 156 8.55 4.35 16.87
CA PRO A 156 7.63 4.31 18.00
C PRO A 156 6.28 4.96 17.64
N ALA A 157 5.21 4.59 18.36
CA ALA A 157 3.86 5.10 18.09
C ALA A 157 3.75 6.64 18.22
N SER A 158 4.63 7.25 19.01
CA SER A 158 4.71 8.70 19.21
C SER A 158 5.46 9.45 18.10
N ALA A 159 6.13 8.75 17.19
CA ALA A 159 6.83 9.39 16.09
C ALA A 159 5.84 9.79 15.00
N ASP A 160 6.02 11.00 14.48
CA ASP A 160 5.26 11.48 13.35
C ASP A 160 5.67 10.73 12.08
N PRO A 161 4.71 10.27 11.25
CA PRO A 161 5.01 9.70 9.96
C PRO A 161 5.31 10.81 8.94
N VAL A 162 5.72 10.43 7.73
CA VAL A 162 5.72 11.36 6.60
C VAL A 162 4.30 11.86 6.34
N ARG A 163 4.14 13.18 6.20
CA ARG A 163 2.89 13.81 5.73
C ARG A 163 3.13 14.64 4.50
N ILE A 164 2.38 14.33 3.46
CA ILE A 164 2.26 15.12 2.25
C ILE A 164 0.94 15.88 2.32
N GLY A 165 0.98 17.21 2.14
CA GLY A 165 -0.19 18.07 2.13
C GLY A 165 -1.11 17.86 0.92
N ASP A 166 -2.08 18.75 0.81
CA ASP A 166 -3.02 18.82 -0.31
C ASP A 166 -2.36 19.50 -1.52
N ASN A 167 -2.73 19.07 -2.73
CA ASN A 167 -2.25 19.63 -4.00
C ASN A 167 -0.72 19.57 -4.16
N VAL A 168 -0.07 18.57 -3.58
CA VAL A 168 1.39 18.39 -3.66
C VAL A 168 1.75 17.49 -4.83
N LEU A 169 2.78 17.87 -5.59
CA LEU A 169 3.41 17.03 -6.60
C LEU A 169 4.75 16.53 -6.08
N VAL A 170 4.87 15.22 -5.85
CA VAL A 170 6.15 14.55 -5.58
C VAL A 170 6.66 13.95 -6.89
N GLY A 171 7.79 14.44 -7.39
CA GLY A 171 8.37 13.97 -8.64
C GLY A 171 8.84 12.52 -8.59
N ALA A 172 8.98 11.91 -9.76
CA ALA A 172 9.41 10.52 -9.90
C ALA A 172 10.74 10.24 -9.17
N ASN A 173 10.83 9.07 -8.53
CA ASN A 173 11.98 8.61 -7.74
C ASN A 173 12.47 9.60 -6.65
N ALA A 174 11.64 10.56 -6.23
CA ALA A 174 11.95 11.37 -5.05
C ALA A 174 11.78 10.55 -3.76
N VAL A 175 12.53 10.91 -2.72
CA VAL A 175 12.45 10.27 -1.40
C VAL A 175 12.13 11.33 -0.36
N VAL A 176 11.12 11.07 0.48
CA VAL A 176 10.80 11.88 1.66
C VAL A 176 11.08 11.04 2.90
N ILE A 177 12.04 11.47 3.72
CA ILE A 177 12.49 10.71 4.89
C ILE A 177 11.51 10.80 6.06
N GLU A 178 11.67 9.94 7.05
CA GLU A 178 10.79 9.76 8.20
C GLU A 178 10.48 11.08 8.92
N GLY A 179 9.20 11.29 9.24
CA GLY A 179 8.72 12.44 10.01
C GLY A 179 8.66 13.79 9.27
N VAL A 180 9.11 13.85 8.02
CA VAL A 180 9.08 15.10 7.24
C VAL A 180 7.65 15.46 6.83
N GLN A 181 7.33 16.75 7.00
CA GLN A 181 6.08 17.37 6.59
C GLN A 181 6.27 18.21 5.32
N VAL A 182 5.54 17.88 4.25
CA VAL A 182 5.51 18.66 3.01
C VAL A 182 4.23 19.47 2.95
N GLY A 183 4.36 20.79 3.00
CA GLY A 183 3.25 21.74 2.98
C GLY A 183 2.43 21.72 1.70
N ASN A 184 1.20 22.23 1.80
CA ASN A 184 0.23 22.26 0.72
C ASN A 184 0.76 23.00 -0.52
N GLY A 185 0.34 22.54 -1.71
CA GLY A 185 0.67 23.17 -2.99
C GLY A 185 2.14 23.04 -3.41
N SER A 186 3.01 22.46 -2.58
CA SER A 186 4.44 22.39 -2.88
C SER A 186 4.79 21.35 -3.95
N VAL A 187 5.97 21.51 -4.55
CA VAL A 187 6.49 20.61 -5.58
C VAL A 187 7.85 20.09 -5.15
N VAL A 188 7.99 18.77 -5.07
CA VAL A 188 9.26 18.07 -4.88
C VAL A 188 9.75 17.63 -6.25
N ALA A 189 10.91 18.12 -6.69
CA ALA A 189 11.46 17.73 -7.99
C ALA A 189 11.80 16.24 -8.05
N ALA A 190 11.77 15.67 -9.26
CA ALA A 190 12.16 14.28 -9.49
C ALA A 190 13.58 14.00 -8.98
N GLY A 191 13.76 12.85 -8.33
CA GLY A 191 15.03 12.41 -7.75
C GLY A 191 15.51 13.21 -6.53
N ALA A 192 14.71 14.12 -5.98
CA ALA A 192 15.09 14.87 -4.78
C ALA A 192 15.03 13.98 -3.52
N ILE A 193 15.90 14.25 -2.54
CA ILE A 193 15.84 13.63 -1.22
C ILE A 193 15.49 14.70 -0.19
N VAL A 194 14.24 14.69 0.27
CA VAL A 194 13.70 15.66 1.23
C VAL A 194 14.06 15.22 2.64
N THR A 195 14.94 15.99 3.29
CA THR A 195 15.47 15.68 4.63
C THR A 195 14.95 16.59 5.74
N GLN A 196 14.14 17.59 5.39
CA GLN A 196 13.60 18.60 6.30
C GLN A 196 12.21 19.02 5.81
N ASP A 197 11.40 19.55 6.72
CA ASP A 197 10.07 20.05 6.39
C ASP A 197 10.11 21.07 5.24
N VAL A 198 9.10 20.98 4.39
CA VAL A 198 8.94 21.84 3.22
C VAL A 198 7.75 22.76 3.50
N PRO A 199 7.95 24.10 3.49
CA PRO A 199 6.85 25.05 3.60
C PRO A 199 5.80 24.84 2.50
N GLU A 200 4.64 25.49 2.65
CA GLU A 200 3.63 25.52 1.60
C GLU A 200 4.09 26.34 0.39
N ASN A 201 3.57 26.00 -0.79
CA ASN A 201 3.75 26.77 -2.03
C ASN A 201 5.21 27.01 -2.45
N VAL A 202 6.10 26.06 -2.21
CA VAL A 202 7.50 26.13 -2.67
C VAL A 202 7.87 24.97 -3.58
N VAL A 203 8.93 25.17 -4.37
CA VAL A 203 9.58 24.09 -5.12
C VAL A 203 10.89 23.73 -4.43
N VAL A 204 11.06 22.45 -4.10
CA VAL A 204 12.31 21.90 -3.57
C VAL A 204 12.97 20.94 -4.56
N ALA A 205 14.30 20.95 -4.63
CA ALA A 205 15.06 20.07 -5.50
C ALA A 205 16.44 19.74 -4.92
N GLY A 206 17.03 18.63 -5.39
CA GLY A 206 18.40 18.22 -5.07
C GLY A 206 18.51 17.16 -3.98
N VAL A 207 19.77 16.82 -3.67
CA VAL A 207 20.14 15.81 -2.66
C VAL A 207 21.25 16.38 -1.77
N PRO A 208 20.94 16.81 -0.54
CA PRO A 208 19.59 16.95 0.03
C PRO A 208 18.79 18.07 -0.64
N ALA A 209 17.46 17.97 -0.59
CA ALA A 209 16.56 18.93 -1.21
C ALA A 209 16.67 20.31 -0.56
N ARG A 210 16.61 21.36 -1.38
CA ARG A 210 16.59 22.76 -0.95
C ARG A 210 15.50 23.51 -1.70
N ILE A 211 14.95 24.54 -1.06
CA ILE A 211 14.02 25.46 -1.72
C ILE A 211 14.77 26.16 -2.86
N ILE A 212 14.25 26.02 -4.09
CA ILE A 212 14.83 26.65 -5.28
C ILE A 212 14.00 27.82 -5.80
N LYS A 213 12.70 27.87 -5.45
CA LYS A 213 11.81 29.01 -5.71
C LYS A 213 10.50 28.87 -4.95
N GLU A 214 9.80 29.99 -4.80
CA GLU A 214 8.37 30.02 -4.49
C GLU A 214 7.56 29.68 -5.75
N ILE A 215 6.34 29.18 -5.56
CA ILE A 215 5.43 28.86 -6.66
C ILE A 215 4.75 30.13 -7.15
N ASP A 216 4.98 30.44 -8.43
CA ASP A 216 4.28 31.49 -9.19
C ASP A 216 3.12 30.90 -10.03
N GLU A 217 2.25 31.75 -10.56
CA GLU A 217 1.11 31.35 -11.41
C GLU A 217 1.55 30.47 -12.59
N LYS A 218 2.72 30.76 -13.17
CA LYS A 218 3.29 30.00 -14.28
C LYS A 218 3.67 28.58 -13.88
N THR A 219 4.16 28.39 -12.66
CA THR A 219 4.48 27.07 -12.10
C THR A 219 3.21 26.30 -11.82
N GLN A 220 2.20 26.93 -11.22
CA GLN A 220 0.89 26.30 -10.96
C GLN A 220 0.26 25.74 -12.24
N GLN A 221 0.28 26.48 -13.35
CA GLN A 221 -0.26 26.00 -14.63
C GLN A 221 0.48 24.78 -15.19
N LYS A 222 1.80 24.68 -14.97
CA LYS A 222 2.62 23.57 -15.49
C LYS A 222 2.59 22.32 -14.62
N THR A 223 2.27 22.47 -13.34
CA THR A 223 2.15 21.37 -12.38
C THR A 223 0.69 21.05 -12.06
N ALA A 224 -0.26 21.70 -12.74
CA ALA A 224 -1.68 21.41 -12.62
C ALA A 224 -1.93 19.96 -13.02
N LEU A 225 -2.62 19.25 -12.14
CA LEU A 225 -2.97 17.84 -12.33
C LEU A 225 -4.24 17.78 -13.20
N GLU A 226 -4.25 16.92 -14.21
CA GLU A 226 -5.42 16.74 -15.05
C GLU A 226 -6.45 15.82 -14.37
N ASP A 227 -7.61 16.39 -14.02
CA ASP A 227 -8.72 15.66 -13.37
C ASP A 227 -9.29 14.54 -14.24
N ALA A 228 -9.13 14.61 -15.57
CA ALA A 228 -9.65 13.60 -16.49
C ALA A 228 -9.13 12.18 -16.18
N LEU A 229 -7.90 12.06 -15.67
CA LEU A 229 -7.33 10.77 -15.27
C LEU A 229 -7.92 10.23 -13.96
N ARG A 230 -8.64 11.05 -13.20
CA ARG A 230 -9.20 10.72 -11.87
C ARG A 230 -10.71 10.41 -11.94
N ASN A 231 -11.34 10.68 -13.08
CA ASN A 231 -12.79 10.53 -13.31
C ASN A 231 -13.19 9.24 -14.06
N LEU A 232 -12.25 8.30 -14.24
CA LEU A 232 -12.46 6.98 -14.86
C LEU A 232 -12.54 5.90 -13.78
#